data_AF-A0A349TD60-F1
#
_entry.id   AF-A0A349TD60-F1
#
_cell.length_a   1.000
_cell.length_b   1.000
_cell.length_c   1.000
_cell.angle_alpha   90.00
_cell.angle_beta   90.00
_cell.angle_gamma   90.00
#
_symmetry.space_group_name_H-M   'P 1'
#
loop_
_entity.id
_entity.type
_entity.pdbx_description
1 polymer ?
#
loop_
_entity_poly.entity_id
_entity_poly.type
_entity_poly.pdbx_seq_one_letter_code
_entity_poly.pdbx_strand_id
1 'polypeptide(L)'
;MDQPNAYRPCVGVMLVNQAGLVFVGKRIDTRESGWWQMPQGGVDQGEELEQAAYRELAEETGVVREMAHFRARTRQSIRYDLPDELIGKLWGGKFRGQEQHWHPLHSPGEDNH
;
A
#
# COMPACT_ATOMS: atom_id res chain seq x y z
N MET A 1 4.65 24.12 -18.57
CA MET A 1 3.64 23.66 -17.60
C MET A 1 4.37 23.45 -16.30
N ASP A 2 3.86 24.01 -15.21
CA ASP A 2 4.46 23.84 -13.88
C ASP A 2 4.31 22.37 -13.47
N GLN A 3 5.36 21.74 -12.96
CA GLN A 3 5.28 20.34 -12.56
C GLN A 3 4.48 20.22 -11.24
N PRO A 4 3.64 19.17 -11.07
CA PRO A 4 2.89 18.98 -9.84
C PRO A 4 3.85 18.81 -8.66
N ASN A 5 3.70 19.62 -7.61
CA ASN A 5 4.51 19.49 -6.38
C ASN A 5 3.87 18.58 -5.31
N ALA A 6 2.63 18.15 -5.52
CA ALA A 6 1.90 17.31 -4.57
C ALA A 6 2.25 15.83 -4.73
N TYR A 7 2.17 15.09 -3.62
CA TYR A 7 2.29 13.63 -3.58
C TYR A 7 0.92 13.02 -3.29
N ARG A 8 0.60 11.91 -3.95
CA ARG A 8 -0.65 11.18 -3.71
C ARG A 8 -0.58 10.51 -2.34
N PRO A 9 -1.52 10.77 -1.42
CA PRO A 9 -1.53 10.11 -0.12
C PRO A 9 -1.88 8.64 -0.32
N CYS A 10 -1.05 7.76 0.23
CA CYS A 10 -1.15 6.33 0.06
C CYS A 10 -0.81 5.60 1.37
N VAL A 11 -1.24 4.34 1.45
CA VAL A 11 -0.89 3.42 2.52
C VAL A 11 -0.29 2.16 1.92
N GLY A 12 0.64 1.56 2.66
CA GLY A 12 1.16 0.23 2.37
C GLY A 12 0.92 -0.68 3.57
N VAL A 13 0.69 -1.96 3.31
CA VAL A 13 0.42 -2.97 4.33
C VAL A 13 1.52 -4.01 4.33
N MET A 14 2.18 -4.17 5.48
CA MET A 14 3.09 -5.30 5.70
C MET A 14 2.34 -6.36 6.48
N LEU A 15 1.76 -7.34 5.79
CA LEU A 15 1.08 -8.46 6.42
C LEU A 15 2.10 -9.53 6.81
N VAL A 16 2.24 -9.78 8.11
CA VAL A 16 3.20 -10.73 8.69
C VAL A 16 2.44 -11.92 9.28
N ASN A 17 2.86 -13.14 8.95
CA ASN A 17 2.30 -14.34 9.56
C ASN A 17 3.00 -14.74 10.88
N GLN A 18 2.52 -15.78 11.55
CA GLN A 18 3.11 -16.27 12.80
C GLN A 18 4.57 -16.75 12.68
N ALA A 19 5.00 -17.16 11.48
CA ALA A 19 6.38 -17.54 11.20
C ALA A 19 7.30 -16.32 10.95
N GLY A 20 6.77 -15.09 11.03
CA GLY A 20 7.52 -13.87 10.75
C GLY A 20 7.75 -13.61 9.25
N LEU A 21 7.03 -14.32 8.36
CA LEU A 21 7.13 -14.14 6.92
C LEU A 21 6.16 -13.05 6.46
N VAL A 22 6.58 -12.28 5.45
CA VAL A 22 5.82 -11.16 4.88
C VAL A 22 5.13 -11.60 3.60
N PHE A 23 3.85 -11.25 3.46
CA PHE A 23 3.12 -11.44 2.21
C PHE A 23 3.60 -10.45 1.13
N VAL A 24 3.91 -10.97 -0.05
CA VAL A 24 4.19 -10.19 -1.26
C VAL A 24 3.43 -10.77 -2.44
N GLY A 25 2.80 -9.92 -3.25
CA GLY A 25 2.10 -10.27 -4.47
C GLY A 25 2.94 -9.99 -5.71
N LYS A 26 2.88 -10.89 -6.69
CA LYS A 26 3.49 -10.68 -8.02
C LYS A 26 2.51 -9.95 -8.92
N ARG A 27 2.96 -8.87 -9.56
CA ARG A 27 2.16 -8.13 -10.53
C ARG A 27 1.88 -8.94 -11.79
N ILE A 28 0.65 -8.86 -12.30
CA ILE A 28 0.19 -9.58 -13.50
C ILE A 28 0.51 -8.79 -14.79
N ASP A 29 0.64 -7.47 -14.69
CA ASP A 29 0.62 -6.52 -15.82
C ASP A 29 1.98 -6.22 -16.47
N THR A 30 3.07 -6.75 -15.94
CA THR A 30 4.41 -6.47 -16.45
C THR A 30 4.89 -7.59 -17.38
N ARG A 31 4.97 -7.28 -18.69
CA ARG A 31 5.56 -8.16 -19.74
C ARG A 31 7.04 -8.45 -19.49
N GLU A 32 7.70 -7.64 -18.68
CA GLU A 32 9.03 -7.88 -18.14
C GLU A 32 8.91 -8.42 -16.71
N SER A 33 9.52 -9.57 -16.50
CA SER A 33 9.38 -10.46 -15.35
C SER A 33 9.67 -9.82 -13.98
N GLY A 34 8.79 -10.06 -12.99
CA GLY A 34 9.24 -10.30 -11.61
C GLY A 34 9.07 -9.18 -10.58
N TRP A 35 8.18 -8.22 -10.81
CA TRP A 35 7.91 -7.19 -9.81
C TRP A 35 6.99 -7.73 -8.70
N TRP A 36 7.55 -7.83 -7.50
CA TRP A 36 6.86 -8.20 -6.28
C TRP A 36 6.61 -6.96 -5.44
N GLN A 37 5.44 -6.86 -4.84
CA GLN A 37 5.08 -5.76 -3.96
C GLN A 37 4.28 -6.25 -2.77
N MET A 38 4.35 -5.51 -1.67
CA MET A 38 3.36 -5.61 -0.60
C MET A 38 2.07 -4.89 -1.02
N PRO A 39 0.91 -5.20 -0.39
CA PRO A 39 -0.33 -4.53 -0.68
C PRO A 39 -0.26 -3.03 -0.40
N GLN A 40 -0.82 -2.21 -1.29
CA GLN A 40 -0.76 -0.76 -1.16
C GLN A 40 -1.81 -0.07 -2.03
N GLY A 41 -2.22 1.14 -1.62
CA GLY A 41 -3.03 1.97 -2.49
C GLY A 41 -3.35 3.33 -1.90
N GLY A 42 -4.38 3.98 -2.47
CA GLY A 42 -4.67 5.38 -2.19
C GLY A 42 -5.40 5.56 -0.87
N VAL A 43 -5.27 6.75 -0.30
CA VAL A 43 -6.14 7.21 0.79
C VAL A 43 -7.18 8.15 0.19
N ASP A 44 -8.45 7.83 0.42
CA ASP A 44 -9.55 8.67 -0.06
C ASP A 44 -9.75 9.91 0.82
N GLN A 45 -10.47 10.91 0.29
CA GLN A 45 -10.69 12.15 1.02
C GLN A 45 -11.50 11.90 2.30
N GLY A 46 -10.92 12.22 3.44
CA GLY A 46 -11.54 12.02 4.75
C GLY A 46 -11.43 10.59 5.29
N GLU A 47 -10.73 9.70 4.57
CA GLU A 47 -10.46 8.34 5.02
C GLU A 47 -9.30 8.32 6.03
N GLU A 48 -9.47 7.59 7.13
CA GLU A 48 -8.39 7.38 8.09
C GLU A 48 -7.36 6.40 7.53
N LEU A 49 -6.07 6.62 7.83
CA LEU A 49 -4.99 5.80 7.29
C LEU A 49 -5.13 4.30 7.61
N GLU A 50 -5.63 3.94 8.80
CA GLU A 50 -5.88 2.54 9.16
C GLU A 50 -7.04 1.94 8.34
N GLN A 51 -8.09 2.74 8.07
CA GLN A 51 -9.23 2.29 7.26
C GLN A 51 -8.78 2.00 5.83
N ALA A 52 -8.03 2.92 5.23
CA ALA A 52 -7.43 2.73 3.91
C ALA A 52 -6.56 1.46 3.88
N ALA A 53 -5.74 1.23 4.92
CA ALA A 53 -4.86 0.07 4.98
C ALA A 53 -5.65 -1.25 4.97
N TYR A 54 -6.72 -1.36 5.75
CA TYR A 54 -7.57 -2.57 5.71
C TYR A 54 -8.33 -2.72 4.40
N ARG A 55 -8.82 -1.62 3.80
CA ARG A 55 -9.51 -1.65 2.50
C ARG A 55 -8.58 -2.17 1.41
N GLU A 56 -7.39 -1.59 1.27
CA GLU A 56 -6.39 -2.00 0.27
C GLU A 56 -5.93 -3.44 0.50
N LEU A 57 -5.74 -3.86 1.76
CA LEU A 57 -5.44 -5.26 2.08
C LEU A 57 -6.55 -6.20 1.58
N ALA A 58 -7.81 -5.88 1.84
CA ALA A 58 -8.95 -6.70 1.44
C ALA A 58 -9.11 -6.74 -0.09
N GLU A 59 -8.97 -5.61 -0.78
CA GLU A 59 -9.09 -5.51 -2.24
C GLU A 59 -8.00 -6.30 -2.98
N GLU A 60 -6.74 -6.24 -2.50
CA GLU A 60 -5.62 -6.88 -3.20
C GLU A 60 -5.36 -8.33 -2.77
N THR A 61 -5.85 -8.75 -1.59
CA THR A 61 -5.53 -10.08 -1.04
C THR A 61 -6.74 -10.90 -0.55
N GLY A 62 -7.89 -10.26 -0.35
CA GLY A 62 -9.07 -10.87 0.29
C GLY A 62 -8.98 -10.99 1.82
N VAL A 63 -7.88 -10.60 2.46
CA VAL A 63 -7.75 -10.63 3.92
C VAL A 63 -8.51 -9.45 4.52
N VAL A 64 -9.58 -9.76 5.26
CA VAL A 64 -10.44 -8.76 5.92
C VAL A 64 -9.93 -8.39 7.31
N ARG A 65 -10.45 -7.30 7.87
CA ARG A 65 -10.02 -6.73 9.16
C ARG A 65 -10.08 -7.72 10.31
N GLU A 66 -11.03 -8.65 10.29
CA GLU A 66 -11.21 -9.68 11.31
C GLU A 66 -10.08 -10.73 11.28
N MET A 67 -9.36 -10.84 10.16
CA MET A 67 -8.29 -11.81 9.92
C MET A 67 -6.89 -11.20 10.07
N ALA A 68 -6.78 -9.93 10.46
CA ALA A 68 -5.48 -9.28 10.62
C ALA A 68 -5.53 -8.17 11.69
N HIS A 69 -4.54 -8.15 12.57
CA HIS A 69 -4.47 -7.18 13.67
C HIS A 69 -3.43 -6.11 13.38
N PHE A 70 -3.86 -4.85 13.39
CA PHE A 70 -2.99 -3.69 13.35
C PHE A 70 -1.99 -3.72 14.51
N ARG A 71 -0.70 -3.52 14.20
CA ARG A 71 0.36 -3.43 15.22
C ARG A 71 0.84 -2.02 15.45
N ALA A 72 1.11 -1.31 14.36
CA ALA A 72 1.69 0.02 14.37
C ALA A 72 1.57 0.67 12.99
N ARG A 73 1.96 1.94 12.91
CA ARG A 73 2.13 2.69 11.67
C ARG A 73 3.51 3.34 11.68
N THR A 74 4.11 3.57 10.50
CA THR A 74 5.31 4.42 10.42
C THR A 74 5.04 5.80 11.00
N ARG A 75 6.00 6.31 11.79
CA ARG A 75 5.89 7.63 12.43
C ARG A 75 5.90 8.77 11.42
N GLN A 76 6.63 8.59 10.34
CA GLN A 76 6.74 9.52 9.22
C GLN A 76 6.32 8.80 7.94
N SER A 77 5.81 9.58 6.99
CA SER A 77 5.56 9.09 5.65
C SER A 77 6.86 8.97 4.87
N ILE A 78 6.85 8.10 3.86
CA ILE A 78 7.95 7.91 2.92
C ILE A 78 7.47 8.42 1.56
N ARG A 79 8.24 9.30 0.93
CA ARG A 79 7.92 9.81 -0.40
C ARG A 79 8.80 9.19 -1.45
N TYR A 80 8.24 8.97 -2.63
CA TYR A 80 9.00 8.66 -3.83
C TYR A 80 8.38 9.36 -5.03
N ASP A 81 9.24 9.78 -5.96
CA ASP A 81 8.84 10.36 -7.22
C ASP A 81 8.50 9.26 -8.23
N LEU A 82 7.52 9.52 -9.10
CA LEU A 82 7.34 8.74 -10.30
C LEU A 82 8.54 8.94 -11.24
N PRO A 83 8.84 7.98 -12.13
CA PRO A 83 9.68 8.23 -13.29
C PRO A 83 9.24 9.49 -14.04
N ASP A 84 10.20 10.31 -14.46
CA ASP A 84 9.93 11.62 -15.08
C ASP A 84 8.96 11.52 -16.26
N GLU A 85 9.02 10.45 -17.05
CA GLU A 85 8.13 10.23 -18.19
C GLU A 85 6.65 9.99 -17.82
N LEU A 86 6.36 9.67 -16.55
CA LEU A 86 5.00 9.43 -16.03
C LEU A 86 4.42 10.64 -15.28
N ILE A 87 5.27 11.59 -14.85
CA ILE A 87 4.83 12.83 -14.22
C ILE A 87 3.97 13.64 -15.20
N GLY A 88 2.79 14.07 -14.75
CA GLY A 88 1.82 14.77 -15.59
C GLY A 88 0.88 13.88 -16.41
N LYS A 89 1.16 12.56 -16.53
CA LYS A 89 0.29 11.61 -17.24
C LYS A 89 -0.60 10.79 -16.30
N LEU A 90 -0.05 10.35 -15.17
CA LEU A 90 -0.81 9.59 -14.18
C LEU A 90 -1.68 10.51 -13.32
N TRP A 91 -2.83 9.99 -12.87
CA TRP A 91 -3.78 10.68 -11.98
C TRP A 91 -4.19 12.08 -12.44
N GLY A 92 -4.34 12.26 -13.77
CA GLY A 92 -4.68 13.55 -14.37
C GLY A 92 -3.60 14.63 -14.17
N GLY A 93 -2.35 14.23 -13.95
CA GLY A 93 -1.21 15.12 -13.76
C GLY A 93 -1.19 15.85 -12.41
N LYS A 94 -1.99 15.40 -11.44
CA LYS A 94 -2.13 16.06 -10.13
C LYS A 94 -0.94 15.83 -9.19
N PHE A 95 -0.21 14.72 -9.36
CA PHE A 95 0.81 14.27 -8.42
C PHE A 95 2.11 13.93 -9.15
N ARG A 96 3.25 14.26 -8.53
CA ARG A 96 4.59 13.84 -8.99
C ARG A 96 5.03 12.48 -8.46
N GLY A 97 4.37 12.00 -7.41
CA GLY A 97 4.82 10.83 -6.65
C GLY A 97 3.77 10.37 -5.67
N GLN A 98 4.14 9.43 -4.81
CA GLN A 98 3.31 9.01 -3.69
C GLN A 98 3.97 9.34 -2.35
N GLU A 99 3.13 9.55 -1.35
CA GLU A 99 3.51 9.67 0.05
C GLU A 99 2.85 8.53 0.82
N GLN A 100 3.66 7.62 1.37
CA GLN A 100 3.20 6.37 1.95
C GLN A 100 3.34 6.31 3.46
N HIS A 101 2.28 5.86 4.13
CA HIS A 101 2.33 5.39 5.51
C HIS A 101 2.24 3.86 5.54
N TRP A 102 3.22 3.20 6.16
CA TRP A 102 3.24 1.73 6.24
C TRP A 102 2.60 1.24 7.54
N HIS A 103 1.75 0.23 7.40
CA HIS A 103 0.96 -0.39 8.46
C HIS A 103 1.35 -1.87 8.56
N PRO A 104 2.22 -2.26 9.51
CA PRO A 104 2.40 -3.66 9.87
C PRO A 104 1.13 -4.23 10.51
N LEU A 105 0.62 -5.29 9.89
CA LEU A 105 -0.50 -6.09 10.37
C LEU A 105 -0.03 -7.52 10.60
N HIS A 106 -0.59 -8.19 11.59
CA HIS A 106 -0.32 -9.61 11.84
C HIS A 106 -1.57 -10.44 11.54
N SER A 107 -1.45 -11.48 10.73
CA SER A 107 -2.50 -12.50 10.66
C SER A 107 -2.42 -13.40 11.90
N PRO A 108 -3.53 -13.67 12.60
CA PRO A 108 -3.59 -14.80 13.51
C PRO A 108 -3.35 -16.07 12.68
N GLY A 109 -2.69 -17.06 13.26
CA GLY A 109 -2.56 -18.37 12.63
C GLY A 109 -3.91 -19.07 12.62
N GLU A 110 -3.96 -20.25 12.01
CA GLU A 110 -5.10 -21.15 12.24
C GLU A 110 -5.13 -21.48 13.74
N ASP A 111 -6.10 -20.93 14.46
CA ASP A 111 -6.52 -21.48 15.74
C ASP A 111 -7.14 -22.84 15.41
N ASN A 112 -6.32 -23.89 15.50
CA ASN A 112 -6.74 -25.26 15.30
C ASN A 112 -7.64 -25.64 16.50
N HIS A 113 -8.94 -25.36 16.36
CA HIS A 113 -9.98 -25.80 17.29
C HIS A 113 -10.25 -27.30 17.14
#